data_AF-A0A8B8PX37-F1
#
_entry.id   AF-A0A8B8PX37-F1
#
_cell.length_a   1.000
_cell.length_b   1.000
_cell.length_c   1.000
_cell.angle_alpha   90.00
_cell.angle_beta   90.00
_cell.angle_gamma   90.00
#
_symmetry.space_group_name_H-M   'P 1'
#
loop_
_entity.id
_entity.type
_entity.pdbx_description
1 polymer ?
#
loop_
_entity_poly.entity_id
_entity_poly.type
_entity_poly.pdbx_seq_one_letter_code
_entity_poly.pdbx_strand_id
1 'polypeptide(L)'
;MMMAQGLTQRQQHDLSSVQSGGRENVGYTRVDVKNYLHTKRGRDMEFGDAGCLLKYFEKRQILDTSFFYAVQLDSNEQITNIFWADSRMVIDYALFGDVVTFDTTFSTNKEYRPLGVFIGFNHHRELVIFGAALLYDETADSFKWLFETFLGAHKYRRPATIFTDQDAAMSKALEEVIPETRHGLCTWHLMQNAMKNVGHLMRNGSNFLTDLKKLVYEYVEVKKFEEAWDSLLSTYEATDNSWLQNLYRLKEKWARCYMKSTVTLGIHSTQLSESLNGDLKDYLACNVNLNGFFKRFDKVVSDKRYKELQAEFNAREKLPTILCQTSPMLQQASKVYTPSMFENFQTEWMKTLSLVIKERNEMDILREYVVGSFGTNDPEYKVTGGPSNEVVTCACNHFETVGILCCHALKVLDNLDIKLIPSTYLLKRWTREARDGILEKHGLDTQGNGDMDVTDRYREVCPEFVKIAVNGSQTIQRYEFIKKMILTINKSLDEMSLGGIVVCRVESSSTS
;
A
#
# COMPACT_ATOMS: atom_id res chain seq x y z
N MET A 1 34.82 3.05 8.63
CA MET A 1 33.64 2.97 9.51
C MET A 1 32.50 2.38 8.70
N MET A 2 32.22 1.08 8.82
CA MET A 2 31.11 0.44 8.11
C MET A 2 29.79 0.91 8.73
N MET A 3 29.04 1.76 8.02
CA MET A 3 27.70 2.16 8.44
C MET A 3 26.74 1.00 8.18
N ALA A 4 26.10 0.48 9.22
CA ALA A 4 25.03 -0.50 9.07
C ALA A 4 23.83 0.17 8.37
N GLN A 5 23.47 -0.33 7.19
CA GLN A 5 22.50 0.32 6.29
C GLN A 5 21.05 0.00 6.69
N GLY A 6 20.14 0.95 6.49
CA GLY A 6 18.71 0.80 6.79
C GLY A 6 18.28 1.06 8.24
N LEU A 7 19.09 1.77 9.01
CA LEU A 7 18.81 2.26 10.36
C LEU A 7 18.72 3.80 10.34
N THR A 8 17.78 4.39 11.08
CA THR A 8 17.73 5.85 11.27
C THR A 8 19.02 6.35 11.93
N GLN A 9 19.36 7.64 11.77
CA GLN A 9 20.57 8.24 12.36
C GLN A 9 20.72 7.92 13.86
N ARG A 10 19.60 7.95 14.57
CA ARG A 10 19.51 7.59 16.00
C ARG A 10 19.85 6.11 16.22
N GLN A 11 19.31 5.22 15.39
CA GLN A 11 19.55 3.78 15.47
C GLN A 11 21.00 3.40 15.13
N GLN A 12 21.66 4.11 14.21
CA GLN A 12 23.08 3.87 13.90
C GLN A 12 24.00 4.28 15.04
N HIS A 13 23.79 5.47 15.62
CA HIS A 13 24.57 5.91 16.80
C HIS A 13 24.34 4.98 18.00
N ASP A 14 23.10 4.57 18.23
CA ASP A 14 22.77 3.63 19.29
C ASP A 14 23.39 2.24 19.03
N LEU A 15 23.36 1.72 17.80
CA LEU A 15 24.02 0.45 17.45
C LEU A 15 25.55 0.53 17.62
N SER A 16 26.18 1.61 17.15
CA SER A 16 27.61 1.84 17.35
C SER A 16 27.97 2.00 18.83
N SER A 17 27.10 2.58 19.65
CA SER A 17 27.31 2.62 21.11
C SER A 17 27.24 1.26 21.78
N VAL A 18 26.36 0.37 21.29
CA VAL A 18 26.29 -1.01 21.77
C VAL A 18 27.52 -1.80 21.33
N GLN A 19 27.97 -1.64 20.09
CA GLN A 19 29.17 -2.32 19.56
C GLN A 19 30.47 -1.83 20.19
N SER A 20 30.56 -0.54 20.55
CA SER A 20 31.70 0.05 21.24
C SER A 20 31.65 -0.11 22.77
N GLY A 21 30.66 -0.83 23.32
CA GLY A 21 30.56 -1.09 24.75
C GLY A 21 30.24 0.14 25.61
N GLY A 22 29.58 1.15 25.05
CA GLY A 22 29.25 2.41 25.72
C GLY A 22 29.19 3.58 24.74
N ARG A 23 28.40 4.62 25.06
CA ARG A 23 28.27 5.83 24.21
C ARG A 23 29.55 6.66 24.20
N GLU A 24 30.27 6.62 25.30
CA GLU A 24 31.58 7.23 25.55
C GLU A 24 32.69 6.67 24.64
N ASN A 25 32.51 5.46 24.10
CA ASN A 25 33.52 4.75 23.31
C ASN A 25 33.29 4.88 21.79
N VAL A 26 32.25 5.60 21.37
CA VAL A 26 31.86 5.74 19.95
C VAL A 26 32.73 6.76 19.21
N GLY A 27 33.41 7.66 19.93
CA GLY A 27 34.33 8.67 19.35
C GLY A 27 33.65 9.80 18.58
N TYR A 28 32.32 9.79 18.47
CA TYR A 28 31.51 10.86 17.89
C TYR A 28 30.11 10.87 18.52
N THR A 29 29.52 12.05 18.64
CA THR A 29 28.19 12.26 19.21
C THR A 29 27.11 12.19 18.13
N ARG A 30 25.85 12.09 18.55
CA ARG A 30 24.70 12.22 17.64
C ARG A 30 24.69 13.56 16.90
N VAL A 31 25.14 14.61 17.58
CA VAL A 31 25.25 15.94 16.99
C VAL A 31 26.34 15.95 15.91
N ASP A 32 27.43 15.22 16.10
CA ASP A 32 28.49 15.08 15.10
C ASP A 32 28.02 14.28 13.87
N VAL A 33 27.21 13.22 14.04
CA VAL A 33 26.59 12.52 12.91
C VAL A 33 25.62 13.42 12.16
N LYS A 34 24.79 14.17 12.89
CA LYS A 34 23.82 15.12 12.31
C LYS A 34 24.54 16.23 11.54
N ASN A 35 25.59 16.81 12.12
CA ASN A 35 26.39 17.87 11.52
C ASN A 35 27.19 17.36 10.33
N TYR A 36 27.77 16.16 10.42
CA TYR A 36 28.47 15.49 9.32
C TYR A 36 27.53 15.23 8.14
N LEU A 37 26.33 14.71 8.40
CA LEU A 37 25.32 14.46 7.36
C LEU A 37 24.73 15.76 6.81
N HIS A 38 24.53 16.79 7.62
CA HIS A 38 24.15 18.12 7.13
C HIS A 38 25.25 18.71 6.22
N THR A 39 26.52 18.53 6.58
CA THR A 39 27.66 18.97 5.76
C THR A 39 27.81 18.15 4.48
N LYS A 40 27.46 16.85 4.52
CA LYS A 40 27.44 15.95 3.35
C LYS A 40 26.25 16.20 2.43
N ARG A 41 25.06 16.46 2.97
CA ARG A 41 23.85 16.89 2.23
C ARG A 41 24.00 18.29 1.64
N GLY A 42 24.85 19.13 2.25
CA GLY A 42 25.28 20.41 1.69
C GLY A 42 26.38 20.30 0.63
N ARG A 43 26.72 19.09 0.14
CA ARG A 43 27.55 18.95 -1.07
C ARG A 43 26.62 18.84 -2.27
N ASP A 44 26.89 19.67 -3.27
CA ASP A 44 26.21 19.68 -4.56
C ASP A 44 26.21 18.27 -5.18
N MET A 45 25.13 17.92 -5.89
CA MET A 45 25.11 16.73 -6.75
C MET A 45 26.28 16.83 -7.74
N GLU A 46 27.11 15.79 -7.88
CA GLU A 46 28.31 15.86 -8.73
C GLU A 46 27.95 16.35 -10.14
N PHE A 47 28.74 17.28 -10.70
CA PHE A 47 28.52 17.89 -12.02
C PHE A 47 28.52 16.79 -13.10
N GLY A 48 27.32 16.31 -13.45
CA GLY A 48 27.11 15.16 -14.34
C GLY A 48 25.99 14.23 -13.88
N ASP A 49 25.79 14.08 -12.57
CA ASP A 49 24.73 13.23 -12.00
C ASP A 49 23.33 13.82 -12.22
N ALA A 50 23.18 15.15 -12.10
CA ALA A 50 21.94 15.85 -12.43
C ALA A 50 21.54 15.69 -13.91
N GLY A 51 22.52 15.83 -14.82
CA GLY A 51 22.30 15.62 -16.26
C GLY A 51 21.99 14.16 -16.60
N CYS A 52 22.64 13.20 -15.94
CA CYS A 52 22.33 11.78 -16.09
C CYS A 52 20.92 11.43 -15.59
N LEU A 53 20.48 12.06 -14.49
CA LEU A 53 19.16 11.89 -13.92
C LEU A 53 18.07 12.41 -14.86
N LEU A 54 18.20 13.64 -15.36
CA LEU A 54 17.25 14.22 -16.31
C LEU A 54 17.17 13.36 -17.57
N LYS A 55 18.32 12.93 -18.10
CA LYS A 55 18.36 12.01 -19.26
C LYS A 55 17.71 10.65 -18.98
N TYR A 56 17.76 10.16 -17.74
CA TYR A 56 17.03 8.95 -17.34
C TYR A 56 15.53 9.20 -17.40
N PHE A 57 15.02 10.30 -16.82
CA PHE A 57 13.59 10.61 -16.86
C PHE A 57 13.08 10.92 -18.27
N GLU A 58 13.84 11.66 -19.08
CA GLU A 58 13.52 11.88 -20.50
C GLU A 58 13.40 10.56 -21.26
N LYS A 59 14.34 9.63 -21.06
CA LYS A 59 14.25 8.28 -21.65
C LYS A 59 13.04 7.51 -21.15
N ARG A 60 12.69 7.63 -19.87
CA ARG A 60 11.48 6.99 -19.31
C ARG A 60 10.22 7.57 -19.93
N GLN A 61 10.17 8.89 -20.13
CA GLN A 61 9.04 9.57 -20.75
C GLN A 61 8.88 9.25 -22.25
N ILE A 62 9.97 8.96 -22.95
CA ILE A 62 9.92 8.46 -24.34
C ILE A 62 9.34 7.03 -24.38
N LEU A 63 9.68 6.18 -23.42
CA LEU A 63 9.20 4.79 -23.35
C LEU A 63 7.78 4.67 -22.77
N ASP A 64 7.41 5.59 -21.89
CA ASP A 64 6.12 5.67 -21.22
C ASP A 64 5.66 7.13 -21.23
N THR A 65 4.78 7.47 -22.16
CA THR A 65 4.29 8.84 -22.35
C THR A 65 3.50 9.37 -21.15
N SER A 66 3.04 8.47 -20.27
CA SER A 66 2.34 8.80 -19.03
C SER A 66 3.26 8.76 -17.80
N PHE A 67 4.57 8.57 -18.00
CA PHE A 67 5.56 8.73 -16.95
C PHE A 67 5.58 10.18 -16.48
N PHE A 68 5.30 10.39 -15.20
CA PHE A 68 5.32 11.68 -14.55
C PHE A 68 6.57 11.81 -13.69
N TYR A 69 7.24 12.96 -13.78
CA TYR A 69 8.26 13.34 -12.81
C TYR A 69 8.23 14.85 -12.58
N ALA A 70 8.72 15.26 -11.42
CA ALA A 70 8.91 16.66 -11.07
C ALA A 70 10.23 16.83 -10.32
N VAL A 71 10.87 17.96 -10.55
CA VAL A 71 12.13 18.34 -9.92
C VAL A 71 11.97 19.72 -9.30
N GLN A 72 12.30 19.84 -8.02
CA GLN A 72 12.41 21.11 -7.33
C GLN A 72 13.86 21.58 -7.34
N LEU A 73 14.06 22.87 -7.60
CA LEU A 73 15.35 23.54 -7.53
C LEU A 73 15.38 24.51 -6.35
N ASP A 74 16.55 24.72 -5.76
CA ASP A 74 16.78 25.81 -4.81
C ASP A 74 17.11 27.14 -5.50
N SER A 75 17.43 28.17 -4.71
CA SER A 75 17.81 29.50 -5.20
C SER A 75 19.12 29.52 -6.01
N ASN A 76 19.92 28.46 -5.93
CA ASN A 76 21.18 28.30 -6.66
C ASN A 76 21.02 27.33 -7.85
N GLU A 77 19.78 27.05 -8.27
CA GLU A 77 19.42 26.13 -9.35
C GLU A 77 19.87 24.67 -9.12
N GLN A 78 20.08 24.28 -7.86
CA GLN A 78 20.44 22.91 -7.51
C GLN A 78 19.22 22.06 -7.21
N ILE A 79 19.26 20.80 -7.63
CA ILE A 79 18.18 19.84 -7.40
C ILE A 79 18.03 19.53 -5.89
N THR A 80 16.89 19.89 -5.34
CA THR A 80 16.50 19.59 -3.95
C THR A 80 15.65 18.33 -3.89
N ASN A 81 14.46 18.35 -4.49
CA ASN A 81 13.51 17.27 -4.39
C ASN A 81 13.17 16.72 -5.78
N ILE A 82 13.00 15.40 -5.86
CA ILE A 82 12.66 14.70 -7.09
C ILE A 82 11.50 13.76 -6.79
N PHE A 83 10.44 13.81 -7.59
CA PHE A 83 9.32 12.88 -7.54
C PHE A 83 9.18 12.19 -8.89
N TRP A 84 8.79 10.91 -8.89
CA TRP A 84 8.43 10.20 -10.11
C TRP A 84 7.35 9.14 -9.88
N ALA A 85 6.55 8.91 -10.92
CA ALA A 85 5.56 7.85 -11.01
C ALA A 85 5.44 7.38 -12.46
N ASP A 86 5.48 6.07 -12.71
CA ASP A 86 5.19 5.54 -14.05
C ASP A 86 3.68 5.40 -14.30
N SER A 87 3.29 5.16 -15.55
CA SER A 87 1.89 4.99 -15.96
C SER A 87 1.10 4.03 -15.07
N ARG A 88 1.68 2.89 -14.73
CA ARG A 88 1.01 1.87 -13.92
C ARG A 88 0.87 2.32 -12.47
N MET A 89 1.84 3.04 -11.90
CA MET A 89 1.68 3.65 -10.57
C MET A 89 0.51 4.65 -10.54
N VAL A 90 0.34 5.46 -11.59
CA VAL A 90 -0.77 6.41 -11.73
C VAL A 90 -2.12 5.70 -11.84
N ILE A 91 -2.20 4.65 -12.66
CA ILE A 91 -3.41 3.82 -12.81
C ILE A 91 -3.75 3.09 -11.51
N ASP A 92 -2.75 2.51 -10.86
CA ASP A 92 -2.94 1.77 -9.62
C ASP A 92 -3.45 2.68 -8.50
N TYR A 93 -2.97 3.93 -8.41
CA TYR A 93 -3.52 4.91 -7.48
C TYR A 93 -4.99 5.24 -7.79
N ALA A 94 -5.34 5.37 -9.07
CA ALA A 94 -6.73 5.61 -9.45
C ALA A 94 -7.68 4.45 -9.08
N LEU A 95 -7.18 3.23 -8.93
CA LEU A 95 -8.00 2.08 -8.55
C LEU A 95 -7.98 1.82 -7.04
N PHE A 96 -6.84 2.04 -6.41
CA PHE A 96 -6.55 1.51 -5.08
C PHE A 96 -6.06 2.57 -4.08
N GLY A 97 -5.88 3.82 -4.51
CA GLY A 97 -5.37 4.95 -3.73
C GLY A 97 -6.32 5.52 -2.67
N ASP A 98 -7.38 4.80 -2.29
CA ASP A 98 -8.30 5.24 -1.24
C ASP A 98 -7.61 5.33 0.13
N VAL A 99 -6.64 4.46 0.38
CA VAL A 99 -5.78 4.51 1.58
C VAL A 99 -4.33 4.35 1.16
N VAL A 100 -3.50 5.26 1.66
CA VAL A 100 -2.07 5.33 1.34
C VAL A 100 -1.26 5.25 2.62
N THR A 101 -0.12 4.59 2.57
CA THR A 101 0.93 4.72 3.56
C THR A 101 2.10 5.45 2.90
N PHE A 102 2.69 6.40 3.62
CA PHE A 102 3.90 7.10 3.20
C PHE A 102 4.89 7.08 4.35
N ASP A 103 6.08 6.57 4.08
CA ASP A 103 7.19 6.59 5.02
C ASP A 103 8.47 6.98 4.26
N THR A 104 9.37 7.69 4.95
CA THR A 104 10.72 7.94 4.46
C THR A 104 11.68 6.88 4.99
N THR A 105 12.51 6.34 4.09
CA THR A 105 13.60 5.43 4.44
C THR A 105 14.93 6.16 4.32
N PHE A 106 15.82 5.89 5.28
CA PHE A 106 17.13 6.50 5.31
C PHE A 106 18.13 5.77 4.41
N SER A 107 18.81 6.55 3.57
CA SER A 107 20.10 6.24 2.91
C SER A 107 20.13 4.99 2.04
N THR A 108 19.75 5.17 0.77
CA THR A 108 19.84 4.17 -0.30
C THR A 108 20.74 4.61 -1.45
N ASN A 109 21.31 5.82 -1.37
CA ASN A 109 22.19 6.40 -2.39
C ASN A 109 23.37 7.14 -1.77
N LYS A 110 24.41 7.36 -2.58
CA LYS A 110 25.66 8.08 -2.20
C LYS A 110 25.44 9.49 -1.65
N GLU A 111 24.32 10.10 -2.00
CA GLU A 111 23.94 11.47 -1.66
C GLU A 111 23.17 11.58 -0.34
N TYR A 112 22.90 10.46 0.36
CA TYR A 112 22.20 10.42 1.65
C TYR A 112 20.82 11.11 1.65
N ARG A 113 20.17 11.13 0.47
CA ARG A 113 18.83 11.70 0.27
C ARG A 113 17.76 10.73 0.80
N PRO A 114 16.83 11.18 1.65
CA PRO A 114 15.70 10.37 2.09
C PRO A 114 14.87 9.88 0.89
N LEU A 115 14.57 8.58 0.86
CA LEU A 115 13.65 7.99 -0.11
C LEU A 115 12.25 7.91 0.51
N GLY A 116 11.32 8.71 0.01
CA GLY A 116 9.90 8.60 0.32
C GLY A 116 9.19 7.72 -0.70
N VAL A 117 8.29 6.83 -0.25
CA VAL A 117 7.51 5.97 -1.16
C VAL A 117 6.05 5.97 -0.73
N PHE A 118 5.16 6.24 -1.68
CA PHE A 118 3.71 6.13 -1.50
C PHE A 118 3.27 4.71 -1.85
N ILE A 119 2.63 4.02 -0.91
CA ILE A 119 2.21 2.63 -1.08
C ILE A 119 0.78 2.39 -0.60
N GLY A 120 0.18 1.30 -1.07
CA GLY A 120 -1.13 0.82 -0.61
C GLY A 120 -1.35 -0.64 -0.94
N PHE A 121 -2.61 -1.08 -0.86
CA PHE A 121 -3.02 -2.44 -1.23
C PHE A 121 -3.86 -2.46 -2.50
N ASN A 122 -3.55 -3.37 -3.42
CA ASN A 122 -4.48 -3.73 -4.49
C ASN A 122 -5.60 -4.67 -4.00
N HIS A 123 -6.47 -5.06 -4.93
CA HIS A 123 -7.56 -6.01 -4.73
C HIS A 123 -7.14 -7.40 -4.22
N HIS A 124 -5.87 -7.80 -4.35
CA HIS A 124 -5.32 -9.05 -3.81
C HIS A 124 -4.70 -8.89 -2.41
N ARG A 125 -4.74 -7.68 -1.83
CA ARG A 125 -3.96 -7.28 -0.64
C ARG A 125 -2.45 -7.39 -0.82
N GLU A 126 -1.97 -7.30 -2.06
CA GLU A 126 -0.55 -7.16 -2.35
C GLU A 126 -0.15 -5.68 -2.30
N LEU A 127 1.11 -5.44 -1.91
CA LEU A 127 1.69 -4.10 -1.84
C LEU A 127 1.83 -3.51 -3.25
N VAL A 128 1.31 -2.31 -3.43
CA VAL A 128 1.48 -1.52 -4.66
C VAL A 128 2.13 -0.18 -4.34
N ILE A 129 3.00 0.28 -5.24
CA ILE A 129 3.68 1.57 -5.17
C ILE A 129 2.94 2.55 -6.09
N PHE A 130 2.58 3.72 -5.56
CA PHE A 130 1.86 4.78 -6.28
C PHE A 130 2.78 5.91 -6.75
N GLY A 131 3.97 6.01 -6.16
CA GLY A 131 4.98 6.99 -6.54
C GLY A 131 6.13 6.97 -5.54
N ALA A 132 7.25 7.58 -5.92
CA ALA A 132 8.41 7.70 -5.05
C ALA A 132 9.10 9.05 -5.21
N ALA A 133 9.86 9.41 -4.19
CA ALA A 133 10.61 10.65 -4.16
C ALA A 133 11.97 10.51 -3.49
N LEU A 134 12.94 11.27 -4.00
CA LEU A 134 14.20 11.55 -3.33
C LEU A 134 14.14 12.98 -2.81
N LEU A 135 14.21 13.13 -1.49
CA LEU A 135 14.14 14.43 -0.84
C LEU A 135 15.54 14.96 -0.50
N TYR A 136 15.66 16.27 -0.41
CA TYR A 136 16.86 16.92 0.13
C TYR A 136 16.91 16.76 1.65
N ASP A 137 15.79 17.06 2.31
CA ASP A 137 15.62 16.99 3.75
C ASP A 137 14.18 16.55 4.12
N GLU A 138 13.96 16.35 5.42
CA GLU A 138 12.67 15.96 6.00
C GLU A 138 12.04 17.18 6.69
N THR A 139 11.96 18.29 5.97
CA THR A 139 11.31 19.53 6.45
C THR A 139 9.85 19.60 5.98
N ALA A 140 9.05 20.44 6.65
CA ALA A 140 7.64 20.60 6.30
C ALA A 140 7.47 21.15 4.88
N ASP A 141 8.38 22.04 4.44
CA ASP A 141 8.33 22.62 3.09
C ASP A 141 8.67 21.58 2.01
N SER A 142 9.66 20.71 2.26
CA SER A 142 9.98 19.58 1.36
C SER A 142 8.81 18.59 1.26
N PHE A 143 8.17 18.26 2.38
CA PHE A 143 6.98 17.39 2.36
C PHE A 143 5.76 18.05 1.73
N LYS A 144 5.59 19.36 1.91
CA LYS A 144 4.51 20.11 1.25
C LYS A 144 4.65 20.04 -0.26
N TRP A 145 5.83 20.36 -0.78
CA TRP A 145 6.13 20.21 -2.21
C TRP A 145 5.86 18.78 -2.70
N LEU A 146 6.28 17.78 -1.92
CA LEU A 146 6.09 16.39 -2.27
C LEU A 146 4.61 16.00 -2.36
N PHE A 147 3.80 16.36 -1.35
CA PHE A 147 2.38 16.03 -1.33
C PHE A 147 1.59 16.77 -2.42
N GLU A 148 1.91 18.04 -2.68
CA GLU A 148 1.31 18.80 -3.79
C GLU A 148 1.66 18.15 -5.14
N THR A 149 2.92 17.75 -5.31
CA THR A 149 3.40 17.08 -6.53
C THR A 149 2.76 15.71 -6.73
N PHE A 150 2.66 14.92 -5.66
CA PHE A 150 1.98 13.61 -5.68
C PHE A 150 0.53 13.76 -6.13
N LEU A 151 -0.20 14.74 -5.59
CA LEU A 151 -1.58 15.01 -6.03
C LEU A 151 -1.62 15.45 -7.49
N GLY A 152 -0.72 16.32 -7.93
CA GLY A 152 -0.62 16.74 -9.33
C GLY A 152 -0.47 15.55 -10.28
N ALA A 153 0.43 14.61 -9.95
CA ALA A 153 0.65 13.38 -10.71
C ALA A 153 -0.61 12.49 -10.79
N HIS A 154 -1.46 12.56 -9.76
CA HIS A 154 -2.66 11.73 -9.63
C HIS A 154 -3.97 12.51 -9.85
N LYS A 155 -3.94 13.54 -10.71
CA LYS A 155 -5.11 14.34 -11.10
C LYS A 155 -5.86 14.94 -9.90
N TYR A 156 -5.12 15.31 -8.86
CA TYR A 156 -5.59 15.88 -7.60
C TYR A 156 -6.61 15.01 -6.84
N ARG A 157 -6.69 13.72 -7.13
CA ARG A 157 -7.49 12.79 -6.31
C ARG A 157 -6.80 12.58 -4.97
N ARG A 158 -7.49 12.93 -3.88
CA ARG A 158 -7.00 12.77 -2.51
C ARG A 158 -7.31 11.36 -1.99
N PRO A 159 -6.44 10.74 -1.18
CA PRO A 159 -6.79 9.53 -0.47
C PRO A 159 -7.79 9.85 0.65
N ALA A 160 -8.65 8.90 1.01
CA ALA A 160 -9.52 9.04 2.16
C ALA A 160 -8.71 9.05 3.48
N THR A 161 -7.65 8.23 3.51
CA THR A 161 -6.76 8.08 4.67
C THR A 161 -5.32 7.99 4.23
N ILE A 162 -4.42 8.66 4.96
CA ILE A 162 -2.98 8.50 4.82
C ILE A 162 -2.34 8.11 6.15
N PHE A 163 -1.50 7.08 6.12
CA PHE A 163 -0.68 6.65 7.26
C PHE A 163 0.76 7.13 7.09
N THR A 164 1.30 7.81 8.10
CA THR A 164 2.72 8.19 8.14
C THR A 164 3.33 7.83 9.49
N ASP A 165 4.64 8.02 9.65
CA ASP A 165 5.26 7.98 10.96
C ASP A 165 4.83 9.18 11.85
N GLN A 166 5.42 9.27 13.05
CA GLN A 166 5.13 10.32 14.04
C GLN A 166 5.92 11.62 13.76
N ASP A 167 6.30 11.89 12.51
CA ASP A 167 7.05 13.08 12.15
C ASP A 167 6.17 14.34 12.11
N ALA A 168 6.63 15.39 12.80
CA ALA A 168 5.89 16.64 12.93
C ALA A 168 5.88 17.45 11.63
N ALA A 169 6.92 17.34 10.80
CA ALA A 169 6.99 18.03 9.52
C ALA A 169 6.03 17.39 8.50
N MET A 170 5.93 16.06 8.46
CA MET A 170 4.90 15.36 7.68
C MET A 170 3.49 15.76 8.11
N SER A 171 3.21 15.73 9.43
CA SER A 171 1.89 16.12 9.96
C SER A 171 1.50 17.53 9.55
N LYS A 172 2.42 18.50 9.69
CA LYS A 172 2.17 19.89 9.31
C LYS A 172 1.90 20.03 7.81
N ALA A 173 2.71 19.38 6.97
CA ALA A 173 2.54 19.43 5.52
C ALA A 173 1.20 18.81 5.08
N LEU A 174 0.78 17.70 5.69
CA LEU A 174 -0.52 17.08 5.40
C LEU A 174 -1.70 17.98 5.78
N GLU A 175 -1.63 18.63 6.94
CA GLU A 175 -2.66 19.57 7.40
C GLU A 175 -2.80 20.77 6.47
N GLU A 176 -1.72 21.21 5.81
CA GLU A 176 -1.76 22.30 4.84
C GLU A 176 -2.23 21.87 3.43
N VAL A 177 -1.82 20.68 2.96
CA VAL A 177 -2.03 20.26 1.55
C VAL A 177 -3.34 19.47 1.38
N ILE A 178 -3.69 18.60 2.33
CA ILE A 178 -4.88 17.73 2.28
C ILE A 178 -5.61 17.66 3.64
N PRO A 179 -6.16 18.79 4.14
CA PRO A 179 -6.78 18.86 5.46
C PRO A 179 -7.98 17.92 5.65
N GLU A 180 -8.66 17.51 4.57
CA GLU A 180 -9.82 16.61 4.64
C GLU A 180 -9.44 15.13 4.66
N THR A 181 -8.20 14.78 4.30
CA THR A 181 -7.70 13.40 4.38
C THR A 181 -7.47 13.03 5.84
N ARG A 182 -7.92 11.84 6.26
CA ARG A 182 -7.66 11.35 7.61
C ARG A 182 -6.19 10.96 7.75
N HIS A 183 -5.49 11.63 8.66
CA HIS A 183 -4.10 11.31 8.99
C HIS A 183 -4.04 10.30 10.14
N GLY A 184 -3.58 9.09 9.84
CA GLY A 184 -3.29 8.04 10.82
C GLY A 184 -1.78 7.88 11.06
N LEU A 185 -1.40 7.43 12.25
CA LEU A 185 -0.03 7.02 12.53
C LEU A 185 0.19 5.56 12.16
N CYS A 186 1.35 5.30 11.59
CA CYS A 186 1.84 3.98 11.29
C CYS A 186 2.07 3.22 12.60
N THR A 187 1.21 2.24 12.90
CA THR A 187 1.27 1.37 14.08
C THR A 187 2.61 0.66 14.22
N TRP A 188 3.34 0.39 13.14
CA TRP A 188 4.70 -0.16 13.22
C TRP A 188 5.68 0.83 13.78
N HIS A 189 5.75 2.01 13.18
CA HIS A 189 6.59 3.10 13.66
C HIS A 189 6.24 3.47 15.10
N LEU A 190 4.95 3.45 15.45
CA LEU A 190 4.46 3.62 16.82
C LEU A 190 5.03 2.55 17.77
N MET A 191 4.94 1.27 17.42
CA MET A 191 5.50 0.17 18.23
C MET A 191 7.04 0.24 18.33
N GLN A 192 7.72 0.57 17.23
CA GLN A 192 9.17 0.78 17.22
C GLN A 192 9.57 1.96 18.12
N ASN A 193 8.80 3.04 18.10
CA ASN A 193 9.01 4.20 18.96
C ASN A 193 8.70 3.88 20.43
N ALA A 194 7.70 3.03 20.70
CA ALA A 194 7.42 2.53 22.05
C ALA A 194 8.63 1.77 22.60
N MET A 195 9.17 0.81 21.86
CA MET A 195 10.35 0.06 22.29
C MET A 195 11.57 0.95 22.54
N LYS A 196 11.72 2.05 21.78
CA LYS A 196 12.83 3.00 21.94
C LYS A 196 12.70 3.90 23.16
N ASN A 197 11.50 4.40 23.46
CA ASN A 197 11.31 5.43 24.49
C ASN A 197 10.87 4.83 25.84
N VAL A 198 10.16 3.70 25.82
CA VAL A 198 9.65 3.02 27.02
C VAL A 198 10.07 1.55 27.08
N GLY A 199 11.12 1.15 26.35
CA GLY A 199 11.63 -0.23 26.37
C GLY A 199 12.11 -0.73 27.75
N HIS A 200 12.44 0.18 28.67
CA HIS A 200 12.74 -0.19 30.06
C HIS A 200 11.52 -0.74 30.81
N LEU A 201 10.30 -0.29 30.45
CA LEU A 201 9.03 -0.80 30.99
C LEU A 201 8.67 -2.17 30.43
N MET A 202 9.38 -2.66 29.41
CA MET A 202 9.13 -3.96 28.74
C MET A 202 10.06 -5.08 29.25
N ARG A 203 10.87 -4.82 30.28
CA ARG A 203 11.81 -5.80 30.83
C ARG A 203 11.12 -6.81 31.77
N ASN A 204 11.82 -7.89 32.10
CA ASN A 204 11.45 -8.85 33.16
C ASN A 204 10.06 -9.49 33.00
N GLY A 205 9.64 -9.79 31.77
CA GLY A 205 8.34 -10.42 31.52
C GLY A 205 7.15 -9.46 31.64
N SER A 206 7.40 -8.15 31.62
CA SER A 206 6.35 -7.13 31.58
C SER A 206 5.41 -7.29 30.39
N ASN A 207 4.12 -7.06 30.65
CA ASN A 207 3.06 -7.08 29.63
C ASN A 207 2.84 -5.71 28.98
N PHE A 208 3.70 -4.71 29.23
CA PHE A 208 3.48 -3.33 28.78
C PHE A 208 3.19 -3.23 27.27
N LEU A 209 4.00 -3.91 26.45
CA LEU A 209 3.81 -3.88 24.99
C LEU A 209 2.52 -4.57 24.57
N THR A 210 2.12 -5.64 25.28
CA THR A 210 0.85 -6.33 25.06
C THR A 210 -0.32 -5.41 25.39
N ASP A 211 -0.30 -4.76 26.56
CA ASP A 211 -1.36 -3.85 27.00
C ASP A 211 -1.44 -2.60 26.10
N LEU A 212 -0.30 -2.06 25.66
CA LEU A 212 -0.27 -0.99 24.65
C LEU A 212 -0.85 -1.44 23.31
N LYS A 213 -0.61 -2.68 22.87
CA LYS A 213 -1.25 -3.22 21.65
C LYS A 213 -2.76 -3.32 21.79
N LYS A 214 -3.28 -3.69 22.97
CA LYS A 214 -4.73 -3.69 23.23
C LYS A 214 -5.32 -2.28 23.06
N LEU A 215 -4.63 -1.26 23.57
CA LEU A 215 -5.01 0.14 23.39
C LEU A 215 -5.08 0.56 21.91
N VAL A 216 -4.17 0.06 21.08
CA VAL A 216 -4.19 0.33 19.63
C VAL A 216 -5.35 -0.39 18.93
N TYR A 217 -5.62 -1.67 19.26
CA TYR A 217 -6.42 -2.55 18.40
C TYR A 217 -7.75 -3.07 18.98
N GLU A 218 -7.96 -3.07 20.29
CA GLU A 218 -9.07 -3.80 20.91
C GLU A 218 -10.22 -2.90 21.35
N TYR A 219 -9.92 -1.73 21.91
CA TYR A 219 -10.96 -0.86 22.47
C TYR A 219 -11.72 -0.10 21.37
N VAL A 220 -13.04 -0.32 21.29
CA VAL A 220 -13.95 0.36 20.36
C VAL A 220 -14.67 1.54 21.04
N GLU A 221 -14.90 1.45 22.35
CA GLU A 221 -15.53 2.50 23.15
C GLU A 221 -14.46 3.44 23.74
N VAL A 222 -14.68 4.75 23.58
CA VAL A 222 -13.76 5.78 24.09
C VAL A 222 -13.61 5.67 25.61
N LYS A 223 -14.71 5.49 26.35
CA LYS A 223 -14.67 5.37 27.81
C LYS A 223 -13.77 4.23 28.28
N LYS A 224 -13.92 3.04 27.70
CA LYS A 224 -13.09 1.87 28.02
C LYS A 224 -11.63 2.07 27.64
N PHE A 225 -11.37 2.78 26.53
CA PHE A 225 -10.02 3.16 26.14
C PHE A 225 -9.37 4.09 27.18
N GLU A 226 -10.06 5.14 27.63
CA GLU A 226 -9.54 6.08 28.62
C GLU A 226 -9.26 5.38 29.96
N GLU A 227 -10.18 4.53 30.43
CA GLU A 227 -9.98 3.70 31.63
C GLU A 227 -8.76 2.76 31.50
N ALA A 228 -8.61 2.11 30.35
CA ALA A 228 -7.47 1.23 30.08
C ALA A 228 -6.15 2.00 29.94
N TRP A 229 -6.19 3.22 29.39
CA TRP A 229 -5.02 4.09 29.28
C TRP A 229 -4.54 4.54 30.66
N ASP A 230 -5.44 4.99 31.53
CA ASP A 230 -5.13 5.37 32.90
C ASP A 230 -4.61 4.17 33.70
N SER A 231 -5.22 3.00 33.51
CA SER A 231 -4.76 1.75 34.11
C SER A 231 -3.35 1.38 33.66
N LEU A 232 -3.01 1.57 32.37
CA LEU A 232 -1.66 1.34 31.84
C LEU A 232 -0.66 2.26 32.55
N LEU A 233 -0.93 3.56 32.60
CA LEU A 233 -0.02 4.53 33.22
C LEU A 233 0.21 4.22 34.71
N SER A 234 -0.85 3.89 35.45
CA SER A 234 -0.75 3.54 36.86
C SER A 234 0.00 2.23 37.10
N THR A 235 -0.28 1.19 36.31
CA THR A 235 0.31 -0.16 36.51
C THR A 235 1.83 -0.15 36.30
N TYR A 236 2.29 0.67 35.36
CA TYR A 236 3.71 0.74 34.98
C TYR A 236 4.40 2.01 35.51
N GLU A 237 3.77 2.73 36.44
CA GLU A 237 4.29 3.96 37.07
C GLU A 237 4.82 4.98 36.04
N ALA A 238 4.09 5.15 34.94
CA ALA A 238 4.56 5.86 33.75
C ALA A 238 3.84 7.21 33.51
N THR A 239 3.10 7.72 34.49
CA THR A 239 2.28 8.94 34.40
C THR A 239 3.07 10.17 33.94
N ASP A 240 4.30 10.32 34.40
CA ASP A 240 5.18 11.46 34.07
C ASP A 240 6.03 11.24 32.81
N ASN A 241 5.81 10.13 32.08
CA ASN A 241 6.58 9.85 30.88
C ASN A 241 6.15 10.78 29.73
N SER A 242 7.04 11.71 29.37
CA SER A 242 6.78 12.73 28.33
C SER A 242 6.44 12.14 26.96
N TRP A 243 7.00 10.99 26.60
CA TRP A 243 6.68 10.33 25.34
C TRP A 243 5.27 9.74 25.35
N LEU A 244 4.84 9.09 26.43
CA LEU A 244 3.47 8.58 26.57
C LEU A 244 2.44 9.71 26.62
N GLN A 245 2.76 10.83 27.28
CA GLN A 245 1.91 12.02 27.25
C GLN A 245 1.75 12.56 25.82
N ASN A 246 2.83 12.62 25.05
CA ASN A 246 2.76 13.02 23.64
C ASN A 246 1.99 12.01 22.78
N LEU A 247 2.18 10.70 23.02
CA LEU A 247 1.43 9.66 22.33
C LEU A 247 -0.07 9.79 22.59
N TYR A 248 -0.47 10.05 23.83
CA TYR A 248 -1.87 10.27 24.21
C TYR A 248 -2.48 11.49 23.51
N ARG A 249 -1.73 12.60 23.40
CA ARG A 249 -2.19 13.78 22.63
C ARG A 249 -2.53 13.44 21.18
N LEU A 250 -1.91 12.41 20.62
CA LEU A 250 -2.13 11.93 19.27
C LEU A 250 -3.10 10.75 19.18
N LYS A 251 -3.84 10.39 20.25
CA LYS A 251 -4.74 9.21 20.32
C LYS A 251 -5.72 9.11 19.16
N GLU A 252 -6.20 10.24 18.65
CA GLU A 252 -7.12 10.29 17.50
C GLU A 252 -6.51 9.75 16.21
N LYS A 253 -5.18 9.75 16.09
CA LYS A 253 -4.44 9.27 14.91
C LYS A 253 -4.06 7.80 14.98
N TRP A 254 -4.24 7.10 16.10
CA TRP A 254 -3.76 5.70 16.24
C TRP A 254 -4.66 4.74 17.00
N ALA A 255 -5.49 5.22 17.93
CA ALA A 255 -6.33 4.34 18.73
C ALA A 255 -7.61 3.96 17.97
N ARG A 256 -7.94 2.66 17.97
CA ARG A 256 -9.09 2.11 17.23
C ARG A 256 -10.41 2.82 17.53
N CYS A 257 -10.69 3.15 18.79
CA CYS A 257 -11.94 3.80 19.20
C CYS A 257 -12.16 5.16 18.51
N TYR A 258 -11.09 5.89 18.20
CA TYR A 258 -11.13 7.17 17.48
C TYR A 258 -11.05 6.99 15.96
N MET A 259 -10.35 5.96 15.48
CA MET A 259 -10.20 5.62 14.07
C MET A 259 -11.37 4.79 13.50
N LYS A 260 -12.39 4.45 14.32
CA LYS A 260 -13.46 3.52 13.96
C LYS A 260 -14.35 3.94 12.80
N SER A 261 -14.33 5.19 12.38
CA SER A 261 -15.10 5.69 11.24
C SER A 261 -14.21 6.04 10.04
N THR A 262 -12.93 5.71 10.12
CA THR A 262 -11.94 5.99 9.08
C THR A 262 -11.73 4.76 8.22
N VAL A 263 -11.76 4.93 6.89
CA VAL A 263 -11.43 3.85 5.95
C VAL A 263 -9.95 3.51 6.12
N THR A 264 -9.63 2.28 6.52
CA THR A 264 -8.24 1.81 6.71
C THR A 264 -7.92 0.61 5.82
N LEU A 265 -8.93 -0.07 5.28
CA LEU A 265 -8.80 -1.28 4.46
C LEU A 265 -8.06 -2.42 5.15
N GLY A 266 -8.10 -2.44 6.49
CA GLY A 266 -7.30 -3.38 7.28
C GLY A 266 -5.80 -3.15 7.17
N ILE A 267 -5.35 -1.97 6.71
CA ILE A 267 -3.97 -1.54 6.79
C ILE A 267 -3.65 -1.31 8.27
N HIS A 268 -3.19 -2.37 8.92
CA HIS A 268 -2.26 -2.25 10.03
C HIS A 268 -0.92 -1.95 9.38
N SER A 269 -0.60 -0.68 9.24
CA SER A 269 0.58 -0.12 8.54
C SER A 269 1.92 -0.87 8.73
N THR A 270 2.07 -1.71 9.76
CA THR A 270 3.14 -2.70 9.94
C THR A 270 3.42 -3.58 8.75
N GLN A 271 2.40 -4.09 8.06
CA GLN A 271 2.64 -5.06 6.99
C GLN A 271 3.30 -4.41 5.76
N LEU A 272 2.89 -3.19 5.43
CA LEU A 272 3.32 -2.49 4.22
C LEU A 272 4.71 -1.88 4.39
N SER A 273 4.93 -1.15 5.49
CA SER A 273 6.20 -0.48 5.75
C SER A 273 7.31 -1.49 6.07
N GLU A 274 7.01 -2.57 6.81
CA GLU A 274 7.98 -3.63 7.08
C GLU A 274 8.36 -4.39 5.80
N SER A 275 7.38 -4.78 4.97
CA SER A 275 7.65 -5.49 3.72
C SER A 275 8.45 -4.64 2.74
N LEU A 276 8.08 -3.37 2.55
CA LEU A 276 8.82 -2.48 1.65
C LEU A 276 10.22 -2.22 2.18
N ASN A 277 10.37 -1.93 3.49
CA ASN A 277 11.67 -1.65 4.08
C ASN A 277 12.59 -2.87 4.02
N GLY A 278 12.06 -4.08 4.20
CA GLY A 278 12.80 -5.33 3.98
C GLY A 278 13.34 -5.42 2.56
N ASP A 279 12.46 -5.29 1.57
CA ASP A 279 12.84 -5.38 0.16
C ASP A 279 13.83 -4.26 -0.23
N LEU A 280 13.56 -3.01 0.18
CA LEU A 280 14.46 -1.88 -0.08
C LEU A 280 15.84 -2.10 0.56
N LYS A 281 15.92 -2.68 1.76
CA LYS A 281 17.21 -3.01 2.39
C LYS A 281 18.01 -4.00 1.56
N ASP A 282 17.39 -5.07 1.09
CA ASP A 282 18.08 -6.10 0.30
C ASP A 282 18.62 -5.55 -1.02
N TYR A 283 17.84 -4.67 -1.67
CA TYR A 283 18.20 -4.10 -2.95
C TYR A 283 19.15 -2.90 -2.84
N LEU A 284 19.05 -2.10 -1.78
CA LEU A 284 19.71 -0.78 -1.66
C LEU A 284 20.83 -0.76 -0.62
N ALA A 285 21.25 -1.92 -0.10
CA ALA A 285 22.38 -2.11 0.83
C ALA A 285 23.78 -1.72 0.27
N CYS A 286 23.88 -1.01 -0.85
CA CYS A 286 25.15 -0.62 -1.46
C CYS A 286 25.21 0.90 -1.63
N ASN A 287 26.40 1.47 -1.51
CA ASN A 287 26.66 2.89 -1.78
C ASN A 287 26.62 3.15 -3.31
N VAL A 288 25.43 3.05 -3.91
CA VAL A 288 25.23 3.10 -5.37
C VAL A 288 25.03 4.55 -5.82
N ASN A 289 25.54 4.88 -7.02
CA ASN A 289 25.20 6.13 -7.68
C ASN A 289 23.71 6.18 -8.08
N LEU A 290 23.19 7.35 -8.44
CA LEU A 290 21.77 7.54 -8.75
C LEU A 290 21.27 6.57 -9.83
N ASN A 291 22.02 6.37 -10.91
CA ASN A 291 21.62 5.45 -11.98
C ASN A 291 21.45 4.00 -11.47
N GLY A 292 22.40 3.50 -10.68
CA GLY A 292 22.27 2.17 -10.10
C GLY A 292 21.18 2.09 -9.02
N PHE A 293 20.87 3.18 -8.32
CA PHE A 293 19.70 3.29 -7.45
C PHE A 293 18.40 3.10 -8.25
N PHE A 294 18.18 3.84 -9.35
CA PHE A 294 16.95 3.73 -10.15
C PHE A 294 16.77 2.33 -10.72
N LYS A 295 17.83 1.69 -11.22
CA LYS A 295 17.75 0.29 -11.70
C LYS A 295 17.31 -0.69 -10.62
N ARG A 296 17.78 -0.49 -9.38
CA ARG A 296 17.40 -1.34 -8.23
C ARG A 296 15.98 -1.05 -7.77
N PHE A 297 15.59 0.22 -7.77
CA PHE A 297 14.22 0.62 -7.49
C PHE A 297 13.24 0.03 -8.52
N ASP A 298 13.56 0.12 -9.81
CA ASP A 298 12.78 -0.49 -10.89
C ASP A 298 12.64 -2.01 -10.73
N LYS A 299 13.68 -2.67 -10.19
CA LYS A 299 13.63 -4.10 -9.88
C LYS A 299 12.67 -4.40 -8.73
N VAL A 300 12.69 -3.60 -7.66
CA VAL A 300 11.71 -3.71 -6.55
C VAL A 300 10.29 -3.55 -7.07
N VAL A 301 10.03 -2.52 -7.88
CA VAL A 301 8.72 -2.28 -8.49
C VAL A 301 8.29 -3.47 -9.35
N SER A 302 9.21 -4.01 -10.16
CA SER A 302 8.95 -5.17 -11.02
C SER A 302 8.60 -6.42 -10.21
N ASP A 303 9.29 -6.67 -9.09
CA ASP A 303 9.01 -7.81 -8.23
C ASP A 303 7.64 -7.71 -7.55
N LYS A 304 7.23 -6.50 -7.12
CA LYS A 304 5.88 -6.28 -6.59
C LYS A 304 4.81 -6.54 -7.65
N ARG A 305 5.02 -6.06 -8.88
CA ARG A 305 4.13 -6.34 -10.02
C ARG A 305 4.08 -7.82 -10.38
N TYR A 306 5.19 -8.53 -10.24
CA TYR A 306 5.25 -9.97 -10.46
C TYR A 306 4.50 -10.75 -9.38
N LYS A 307 4.56 -10.32 -8.11
CA LYS A 307 3.73 -10.88 -7.02
C LYS A 307 2.23 -10.71 -7.31
N GLU A 308 1.80 -9.53 -7.78
CA GLU A 308 0.42 -9.34 -8.23
C GLU A 308 0.06 -10.29 -9.39
N LEU A 309 0.92 -10.41 -10.40
CA LEU A 309 0.69 -11.34 -11.52
C LEU A 309 0.54 -12.79 -11.05
N GLN A 310 1.36 -13.23 -10.10
CA GLN A 310 1.24 -14.55 -9.49
C GLN A 310 -0.09 -14.71 -8.74
N ALA A 311 -0.52 -13.68 -8.01
CA ALA A 311 -1.81 -13.69 -7.31
C ALA A 311 -2.99 -13.78 -8.30
N GLU A 312 -2.95 -13.04 -9.41
CA GLU A 312 -3.94 -13.11 -10.48
C GLU A 312 -3.98 -14.49 -11.13
N PHE A 313 -2.81 -15.05 -11.45
CA PHE A 313 -2.69 -16.39 -12.04
C PHE A 313 -3.25 -17.47 -11.10
N ASN A 314 -2.83 -17.45 -9.83
CA ASN A 314 -3.33 -18.36 -8.81
C ASN A 314 -4.85 -18.23 -8.62
N ALA A 315 -5.40 -17.01 -8.68
CA ALA A 315 -6.84 -16.78 -8.55
C ALA A 315 -7.66 -17.40 -9.70
N ARG A 316 -7.05 -17.56 -10.89
CA ARG A 316 -7.68 -18.18 -12.06
C ARG A 316 -7.57 -19.71 -12.04
N GLU A 317 -6.43 -20.25 -11.62
CA GLU A 317 -6.20 -21.69 -11.61
C GLU A 317 -6.79 -22.38 -10.39
N LYS A 318 -6.71 -21.75 -9.21
CA LYS A 318 -7.09 -22.36 -7.94
C LYS A 318 -8.48 -21.88 -7.54
N LEU A 319 -9.41 -22.83 -7.46
CA LEU A 319 -10.67 -22.57 -6.78
C LEU A 319 -10.40 -22.38 -5.29
N PRO A 320 -10.91 -21.31 -4.66
CA PRO A 320 -10.72 -21.09 -3.24
C PRO A 320 -11.39 -22.20 -2.42
N THR A 321 -10.75 -22.60 -1.33
CA THR A 321 -11.33 -23.61 -0.43
C THR A 321 -12.49 -23.00 0.36
N ILE A 322 -13.70 -23.47 0.05
CA ILE A 322 -14.93 -23.09 0.75
C ILE A 322 -15.15 -24.04 1.92
N LEU A 323 -15.07 -23.54 3.15
CA LEU A 323 -15.19 -24.33 4.38
C LEU A 323 -16.58 -24.91 4.58
N CYS A 324 -17.62 -24.17 4.17
CA CYS A 324 -19.01 -24.65 4.17
C CYS A 324 -19.58 -24.56 2.76
N GLN A 325 -19.42 -25.63 1.97
CA GLN A 325 -19.84 -25.68 0.56
C GLN A 325 -21.35 -25.51 0.36
N THR A 326 -22.17 -25.75 1.40
CA THR A 326 -23.62 -25.59 1.35
C THR A 326 -24.08 -24.16 1.60
N SER A 327 -23.19 -23.25 2.03
CA SER A 327 -23.52 -21.84 2.28
C SER A 327 -23.58 -21.04 0.97
N PRO A 328 -24.76 -20.51 0.56
CA PRO A 328 -24.87 -19.70 -0.66
C PRO A 328 -24.01 -18.43 -0.59
N MET A 329 -23.90 -17.83 0.60
CA MET A 329 -23.12 -16.61 0.82
C MET A 329 -21.63 -16.84 0.56
N LEU A 330 -21.07 -17.95 1.05
CA LEU A 330 -19.66 -18.28 0.80
C LEU A 330 -19.42 -18.62 -0.68
N GLN A 331 -20.36 -19.31 -1.34
CA GLN A 331 -20.28 -19.58 -2.78
C GLN A 331 -20.33 -18.30 -3.63
N GLN A 332 -21.13 -17.32 -3.23
CA GLN A 332 -21.16 -16.01 -3.88
C GLN A 332 -19.84 -15.27 -3.66
N ALA A 333 -19.40 -15.16 -2.40
CA ALA A 333 -18.16 -14.49 -2.02
C ALA A 333 -16.94 -15.07 -2.75
N SER A 334 -16.86 -16.40 -2.87
CA SER A 334 -15.73 -17.09 -3.52
C SER A 334 -15.61 -16.80 -5.01
N LYS A 335 -16.74 -16.49 -5.67
CA LYS A 335 -16.81 -16.14 -7.09
C LYS A 335 -16.48 -14.66 -7.33
N VAL A 336 -16.94 -13.79 -6.43
CA VAL A 336 -16.83 -12.33 -6.59
C VAL A 336 -15.48 -11.81 -6.09
N TYR A 337 -15.06 -12.20 -4.89
CA TYR A 337 -13.82 -11.70 -4.28
C TYR A 337 -12.58 -12.36 -4.87
N THR A 338 -11.46 -11.64 -4.78
CA THR A 338 -10.13 -12.24 -4.93
C THR A 338 -9.89 -13.28 -3.83
N PRO A 339 -8.99 -14.27 -4.03
CA PRO A 339 -8.72 -15.30 -3.02
C PRO A 339 -8.40 -14.74 -1.63
N SER A 340 -7.49 -13.77 -1.53
CA SER A 340 -7.11 -13.14 -0.27
C SER A 340 -8.28 -12.44 0.44
N MET A 341 -9.17 -11.81 -0.34
CA MET A 341 -10.36 -11.15 0.23
C MET A 341 -11.43 -12.16 0.63
N PHE A 342 -11.59 -13.23 -0.14
CA PHE A 342 -12.48 -14.34 0.23
C PHE A 342 -12.03 -15.01 1.53
N GLU A 343 -10.74 -15.22 1.75
CA GLU A 343 -10.22 -15.79 3.01
C GLU A 343 -10.52 -14.90 4.22
N ASN A 344 -10.35 -13.57 4.09
CA ASN A 344 -10.72 -12.62 5.13
C ASN A 344 -12.22 -12.67 5.42
N PHE A 345 -13.05 -12.66 4.37
CA PHE A 345 -14.51 -12.77 4.49
C PHE A 345 -14.94 -14.10 5.14
N GLN A 346 -14.34 -15.21 4.72
CA GLN A 346 -14.64 -16.54 5.26
C GLN A 346 -14.26 -16.65 6.74
N THR A 347 -13.19 -15.96 7.17
CA THR A 347 -12.82 -15.86 8.58
C THR A 347 -13.86 -15.09 9.40
N GLU A 348 -14.35 -13.95 8.89
CA GLU A 348 -15.47 -13.22 9.52
C GLU A 348 -16.75 -14.07 9.55
N TRP A 349 -17.05 -14.78 8.47
CA TRP A 349 -18.19 -15.69 8.41
C TRP A 349 -18.09 -16.81 9.45
N MET A 350 -16.92 -17.44 9.62
CA MET A 350 -16.73 -18.49 10.64
C MET A 350 -16.98 -17.98 12.07
N LYS A 351 -16.57 -16.75 12.39
CA LYS A 351 -16.79 -16.15 13.72
C LYS A 351 -18.28 -16.07 14.07
N THR A 352 -19.19 -16.02 13.09
CA THR A 352 -20.64 -16.00 13.33
C THR A 352 -21.15 -17.20 14.13
N LEU A 353 -20.44 -18.34 14.03
CA LEU A 353 -20.80 -19.58 14.71
C LEU A 353 -20.64 -19.49 16.24
N SER A 354 -19.78 -18.60 16.72
CA SER A 354 -19.56 -18.35 18.15
C SER A 354 -20.43 -17.20 18.69
N LEU A 355 -21.21 -16.54 17.84
CA LEU A 355 -22.03 -15.39 18.19
C LEU A 355 -23.49 -15.76 18.48
N VAL A 356 -24.10 -15.02 19.39
CA VAL A 356 -25.53 -15.06 19.73
C VAL A 356 -26.14 -13.67 19.68
N ILE A 357 -27.43 -13.63 19.33
CA ILE A 357 -28.25 -12.41 19.42
C ILE A 357 -28.87 -12.40 20.82
N LYS A 358 -28.40 -11.49 21.68
CA LYS A 358 -28.83 -11.39 23.08
C LYS A 358 -30.13 -10.60 23.22
N GLU A 359 -30.30 -9.55 22.42
CA GLU A 359 -31.50 -8.71 22.43
C GLU A 359 -32.01 -8.45 21.01
N ARG A 360 -33.33 -8.26 20.90
CA ARG A 360 -34.04 -7.98 19.65
C ARG A 360 -35.07 -6.89 19.90
N ASN A 361 -34.98 -5.82 19.14
CA ASN A 361 -36.00 -4.78 19.07
C ASN A 361 -36.55 -4.74 17.64
N GLU A 362 -37.77 -5.26 17.48
CA GLU A 362 -38.40 -5.44 16.17
C GLU A 362 -39.60 -4.50 15.95
N MET A 363 -39.65 -3.39 16.70
CA MET A 363 -40.77 -2.45 16.65
C MET A 363 -40.83 -1.60 15.37
N ASP A 364 -39.73 -1.51 14.62
CA ASP A 364 -39.61 -0.70 13.40
C ASP A 364 -39.17 -1.57 12.19
N ILE A 365 -39.27 -1.02 10.98
CA ILE A 365 -38.82 -1.63 9.72
C ILE A 365 -37.32 -1.93 9.80
N LEU A 366 -36.55 -1.01 10.39
CA LEU A 366 -35.17 -1.23 10.80
C LEU A 366 -35.15 -1.82 12.21
N ARG A 367 -34.86 -3.11 12.29
CA ARG A 367 -34.79 -3.83 13.55
C ARG A 367 -33.41 -3.63 14.17
N GLU A 368 -33.37 -3.58 15.50
CA GLU A 368 -32.13 -3.49 16.26
C GLU A 368 -31.82 -4.81 16.96
N TYR A 369 -30.56 -5.19 16.92
CA TYR A 369 -30.04 -6.43 17.49
C TYR A 369 -28.83 -6.11 18.36
N VAL A 370 -28.70 -6.82 19.48
CA VAL A 370 -27.47 -6.81 20.28
C VAL A 370 -26.80 -8.17 20.10
N VAL A 371 -25.61 -8.16 19.50
CA VAL A 371 -24.85 -9.37 19.15
C VAL A 371 -23.61 -9.46 20.03
N GLY A 372 -23.37 -10.63 20.61
CA GLY A 372 -22.17 -10.89 21.41
C GLY A 372 -21.74 -12.35 21.33
N SER A 373 -20.53 -12.64 21.79
CA SER A 373 -20.00 -14.00 21.90
C SER A 373 -20.78 -14.82 22.93
N PHE A 374 -20.95 -16.12 22.66
CA PHE A 374 -21.57 -17.04 23.61
C PHE A 374 -20.64 -17.36 24.78
N GLY A 375 -21.14 -17.20 26.01
CA GLY A 375 -20.42 -17.65 27.21
C GLY A 375 -19.17 -16.84 27.58
N THR A 376 -18.91 -15.72 26.91
CA THR A 376 -17.80 -14.80 27.24
C THR A 376 -18.35 -13.42 27.58
N ASN A 377 -17.54 -12.64 28.31
CA ASN A 377 -17.81 -11.23 28.61
C ASN A 377 -17.21 -10.29 27.54
N ASP A 378 -17.13 -10.78 26.29
CA ASP A 378 -16.64 -9.97 25.17
C ASP A 378 -17.58 -8.79 24.91
N PRO A 379 -17.08 -7.70 24.30
CA PRO A 379 -17.91 -6.56 23.92
C PRO A 379 -19.10 -6.98 23.04
N GLU A 380 -20.26 -6.42 23.36
CA GLU A 380 -21.47 -6.59 22.58
C GLU A 380 -21.60 -5.45 21.57
N TYR A 381 -22.15 -5.76 20.40
CA TYR A 381 -22.29 -4.82 19.31
C TYR A 381 -23.74 -4.66 18.90
N LYS A 382 -24.18 -3.40 18.85
CA LYS A 382 -25.47 -3.05 18.26
C LYS A 382 -25.39 -3.18 16.74
N VAL A 383 -26.34 -3.90 16.17
CA VAL A 383 -26.49 -4.10 14.73
C VAL A 383 -27.91 -3.71 14.34
N THR A 384 -28.06 -2.92 13.29
CA THR A 384 -29.36 -2.55 12.76
C THR A 384 -29.51 -3.14 11.35
N GLY A 385 -30.64 -3.79 11.10
CA GLY A 385 -30.93 -4.45 9.83
C GLY A 385 -32.42 -4.78 9.73
N GLY A 386 -32.97 -4.65 8.53
CA GLY A 386 -34.39 -4.93 8.26
C GLY A 386 -34.58 -5.99 7.18
N PRO A 387 -35.69 -6.74 7.18
CA PRO A 387 -35.95 -7.78 6.18
C PRO A 387 -36.16 -7.23 4.76
N SER A 388 -36.54 -5.95 4.62
CA SER A 388 -36.82 -5.30 3.33
C SER A 388 -35.67 -4.46 2.77
N ASN A 389 -34.65 -4.12 3.58
CA ASN A 389 -33.79 -2.97 3.26
C ASN A 389 -32.42 -3.31 2.67
N GLU A 390 -32.03 -4.58 2.50
CA GLU A 390 -30.69 -4.96 1.99
C GLU A 390 -29.50 -4.27 2.70
N VAL A 391 -29.75 -3.54 3.78
CA VAL A 391 -28.82 -2.67 4.49
C VAL A 391 -28.72 -3.16 5.92
N VAL A 392 -27.50 -3.48 6.31
CA VAL A 392 -27.08 -3.86 7.65
C VAL A 392 -25.95 -2.94 8.10
N THR A 393 -26.09 -2.32 9.26
CA THR A 393 -25.04 -1.48 9.85
C THR A 393 -24.71 -2.00 11.23
N CYS A 394 -23.42 -1.99 11.57
CA CYS A 394 -22.94 -2.56 12.82
C CYS A 394 -22.04 -1.55 13.54
N ALA A 395 -22.25 -1.37 14.84
CA ALA A 395 -21.49 -0.44 15.67
C ALA A 395 -19.97 -0.75 15.74
N CYS A 396 -19.52 -1.93 15.30
CA CYS A 396 -18.10 -2.23 15.17
C CYS A 396 -17.42 -1.51 13.99
N ASN A 397 -18.20 -0.95 13.06
CA ASN A 397 -17.78 -0.24 11.85
C ASN A 397 -16.78 -1.00 10.96
N HIS A 398 -16.80 -2.33 10.99
CA HIS A 398 -15.84 -3.13 10.23
C HIS A 398 -15.99 -2.94 8.72
N PHE A 399 -17.21 -2.78 8.21
CA PHE A 399 -17.43 -2.55 6.80
C PHE A 399 -16.93 -1.17 6.37
N GLU A 400 -17.21 -0.14 7.17
CA GLU A 400 -16.78 1.23 6.94
C GLU A 400 -15.25 1.36 7.01
N THR A 401 -14.61 0.56 7.86
CA THR A 401 -13.15 0.59 8.04
C THR A 401 -12.42 -0.31 7.05
N VAL A 402 -12.90 -1.52 6.76
CA VAL A 402 -12.18 -2.55 5.97
C VAL A 402 -12.81 -2.78 4.59
N GLY A 403 -14.11 -2.56 4.44
CA GLY A 403 -14.85 -2.76 3.20
C GLY A 403 -15.41 -4.18 3.00
N ILE A 404 -15.47 -4.99 4.06
CA ILE A 404 -16.17 -6.29 4.09
C ILE A 404 -17.06 -6.38 5.33
N LEU A 405 -18.14 -7.16 5.28
CA LEU A 405 -19.05 -7.33 6.41
C LEU A 405 -18.37 -8.07 7.57
N CYS A 406 -18.60 -7.60 8.81
CA CYS A 406 -18.16 -8.31 10.01
C CYS A 406 -19.06 -9.48 10.36
N CYS A 407 -18.54 -10.37 11.21
CA CYS A 407 -19.29 -11.45 11.84
C CYS A 407 -20.61 -11.00 12.50
N HIS A 408 -20.68 -9.83 13.13
CA HIS A 408 -21.92 -9.36 13.77
C HIS A 408 -23.02 -9.04 12.75
N ALA A 409 -22.66 -8.35 11.67
CA ALA A 409 -23.58 -8.03 10.58
C ALA A 409 -24.03 -9.31 9.87
N LEU A 410 -23.09 -10.22 9.59
CA LEU A 410 -23.37 -11.52 8.99
C LEU A 410 -24.32 -12.36 9.86
N LYS A 411 -24.17 -12.32 11.20
CA LYS A 411 -25.07 -13.02 12.12
C LYS A 411 -26.50 -12.49 12.05
N VAL A 412 -26.67 -11.17 11.90
CA VAL A 412 -27.99 -10.55 11.73
C VAL A 412 -28.59 -10.88 10.36
N LEU A 413 -27.80 -10.85 9.28
CA LEU A 413 -28.25 -11.27 7.95
C LEU A 413 -28.73 -12.73 7.97
N ASP A 414 -28.00 -13.62 8.64
CA ASP A 414 -28.38 -15.03 8.80
C ASP A 414 -29.72 -15.16 9.54
N ASN A 415 -29.94 -14.40 10.62
CA ASN A 415 -31.20 -14.35 11.37
C ASN A 415 -32.37 -13.73 10.58
N LEU A 416 -32.08 -12.89 9.58
CA LEU A 416 -33.06 -12.31 8.66
C LEU A 416 -33.30 -13.18 7.42
N ASP A 417 -32.73 -14.40 7.37
CA ASP A 417 -32.76 -15.31 6.23
C ASP A 417 -32.18 -14.74 4.93
N ILE A 418 -31.33 -13.72 5.04
CA ILE A 418 -30.57 -13.15 3.91
C ILE A 418 -29.31 -14.00 3.72
N LYS A 419 -29.37 -14.93 2.76
CA LYS A 419 -28.29 -15.91 2.50
C LYS A 419 -27.28 -15.49 1.43
N LEU A 420 -27.42 -14.29 0.86
CA LEU A 420 -26.48 -13.69 -0.09
C LEU A 420 -25.98 -12.36 0.47
N ILE A 421 -24.75 -11.97 0.11
CA ILE A 421 -24.21 -10.65 0.39
C ILE A 421 -24.99 -9.65 -0.48
N PRO A 422 -25.64 -8.63 0.12
CA PRO A 422 -26.28 -7.58 -0.65
C PRO A 422 -25.26 -6.82 -1.49
N SER A 423 -25.65 -6.42 -2.70
CA SER A 423 -24.73 -5.86 -3.70
C SER A 423 -24.02 -4.59 -3.22
N THR A 424 -24.66 -3.80 -2.37
CA THR A 424 -24.11 -2.60 -1.72
C THR A 424 -22.87 -2.87 -0.86
N TYR A 425 -22.71 -4.11 -0.36
CA TYR A 425 -21.55 -4.53 0.43
C TYR A 425 -20.46 -5.23 -0.40
N LEU A 426 -20.67 -5.40 -1.72
CA LEU A 426 -19.67 -5.94 -2.64
C LEU A 426 -18.88 -4.80 -3.29
N LEU A 427 -17.88 -4.28 -2.57
CA LEU A 427 -17.04 -3.21 -3.09
C LEU A 427 -16.21 -3.67 -4.28
N LYS A 428 -16.33 -3.00 -5.43
CA LYS A 428 -15.59 -3.30 -6.67
C LYS A 428 -14.08 -3.47 -6.44
N ARG A 429 -13.48 -2.68 -5.54
CA ARG A 429 -12.05 -2.76 -5.23
C ARG A 429 -11.57 -4.12 -4.70
N TRP A 430 -12.47 -4.93 -4.15
CA TRP A 430 -12.15 -6.25 -3.57
C TRP A 430 -12.51 -7.41 -4.50
N THR A 431 -13.12 -7.11 -5.65
CA THR A 431 -13.57 -8.13 -6.58
C THR A 431 -12.45 -8.52 -7.55
N ARG A 432 -12.62 -9.66 -8.20
CA ARG A 432 -11.75 -10.11 -9.31
C ARG A 432 -11.79 -9.16 -10.52
N GLU A 433 -12.83 -8.33 -10.59
CA GLU A 433 -13.11 -7.37 -11.66
C GLU A 433 -12.69 -5.94 -11.27
N ALA A 434 -11.85 -5.80 -10.23
CA ALA A 434 -11.43 -4.48 -9.73
C ALA A 434 -10.76 -3.62 -10.83
N ARG A 435 -10.09 -4.27 -11.79
CA ARG A 435 -9.42 -3.64 -12.94
C ARG A 435 -10.30 -3.52 -14.19
N ASP A 436 -11.56 -3.96 -14.17
CA ASP A 436 -12.41 -3.93 -15.37
C ASP A 436 -12.94 -2.51 -15.65
N GLY A 437 -12.98 -2.10 -16.93
CA GLY A 437 -13.50 -0.79 -17.35
C GLY A 437 -12.55 0.41 -17.19
N ILE A 438 -11.25 0.17 -17.06
CA ILE A 438 -10.21 1.22 -16.94
C ILE A 438 -10.11 2.09 -18.21
N LEU A 439 -10.26 1.51 -19.40
CA LEU A 439 -10.14 2.25 -20.66
C LEU A 439 -11.27 3.29 -20.87
N GLU A 440 -12.46 3.05 -20.32
CA GLU A 440 -13.61 3.94 -20.54
C GLU A 440 -13.66 5.13 -19.57
N LYS A 441 -13.13 4.99 -18.35
CA LYS A 441 -13.26 6.02 -17.30
C LYS A 441 -12.14 7.05 -17.26
N HIS A 442 -10.99 6.76 -17.85
CA HIS A 442 -9.81 7.62 -17.67
C HIS A 442 -9.60 8.69 -18.73
N GLY A 443 -10.47 8.79 -19.74
CA GLY A 443 -10.42 9.88 -20.72
C GLY A 443 -9.00 10.14 -21.19
N LEU A 444 -8.24 9.07 -21.44
CA LEU A 444 -7.09 9.16 -22.31
C LEU A 444 -7.73 9.41 -23.66
N ASP A 445 -7.67 10.66 -24.13
CA ASP A 445 -8.08 11.03 -25.46
C ASP A 445 -7.50 10.01 -26.43
N THR A 446 -8.35 9.10 -26.90
CA THR A 446 -8.10 8.24 -28.06
C THR A 446 -8.27 9.11 -29.30
N GLN A 447 -7.41 10.11 -29.41
CA GLN A 447 -7.02 10.71 -30.67
C GLN A 447 -5.51 10.75 -30.73
N GLY A 448 -4.95 9.62 -31.16
CA GLY A 448 -3.54 9.45 -31.44
C GLY A 448 -3.20 7.99 -31.60
N ASN A 449 -3.27 7.47 -32.83
CA ASN A 449 -2.67 6.19 -33.20
C ASN A 449 -1.21 6.10 -32.69
N GLY A 450 -0.83 4.99 -32.06
CA GLY A 450 0.58 4.60 -31.98
C GLY A 450 1.01 3.78 -30.76
N ASP A 451 0.91 2.46 -30.90
CA ASP A 451 1.64 1.41 -30.17
C ASP A 451 1.25 1.09 -28.71
N MET A 452 0.43 0.05 -28.54
CA MET A 452 0.38 -0.72 -27.30
C MET A 452 1.78 -1.25 -26.98
N ASP A 453 2.25 -1.20 -25.72
CA ASP A 453 3.52 -1.84 -25.35
C ASP A 453 3.46 -3.37 -25.56
N VAL A 454 4.62 -4.00 -25.73
CA VAL A 454 4.76 -5.47 -25.86
C VAL A 454 4.01 -6.20 -24.74
N THR A 455 4.03 -5.67 -23.52
CA THR A 455 3.35 -6.26 -22.36
C THR A 455 1.83 -6.24 -22.52
N ASP A 456 1.28 -5.17 -23.07
CA ASP A 456 -0.17 -5.02 -23.26
C ASP A 456 -0.65 -5.85 -24.45
N ARG A 457 0.11 -5.87 -25.55
CA ARG A 457 -0.16 -6.77 -26.70
C ARG A 457 -0.11 -8.23 -26.28
N TYR A 458 0.87 -8.61 -25.47
CA TYR A 458 0.96 -9.98 -24.94
C TYR A 458 -0.20 -10.30 -24.00
N ARG A 459 -0.59 -9.37 -23.11
CA ARG A 459 -1.71 -9.55 -22.18
C ARG A 459 -3.05 -9.73 -22.90
N GLU A 460 -3.24 -9.08 -24.04
CA GLU A 460 -4.44 -9.20 -24.85
C GLU A 460 -4.46 -10.50 -25.68
N VAL A 461 -3.36 -10.84 -26.35
CA VAL A 461 -3.31 -11.97 -27.30
C VAL A 461 -3.14 -13.33 -26.60
N CYS A 462 -2.39 -13.39 -25.50
CA CYS A 462 -2.07 -14.65 -24.83
C CYS A 462 -3.31 -15.44 -24.33
N PRO A 463 -4.32 -14.82 -23.67
CA PRO A 463 -5.52 -15.54 -23.24
C PRO A 463 -6.30 -16.20 -24.38
N GLU A 464 -6.34 -15.58 -25.55
CA GLU A 464 -7.03 -16.14 -26.72
C GLU A 464 -6.28 -17.35 -27.29
N PHE A 465 -4.96 -17.31 -27.35
CA PHE A 465 -4.16 -18.47 -27.76
C PHE A 465 -4.26 -19.65 -26.79
N VAL A 466 -4.35 -19.38 -25.48
CA VAL A 466 -4.60 -20.43 -24.47
C VAL A 466 -5.95 -21.10 -24.70
N LYS A 467 -7.02 -20.33 -24.96
CA LYS A 467 -8.35 -20.88 -25.30
C LYS A 467 -8.32 -21.74 -26.57
N ILE A 468 -7.63 -21.27 -27.60
CA ILE A 468 -7.46 -21.99 -28.87
C ILE A 468 -6.74 -23.32 -28.65
N ALA A 469 -5.65 -23.32 -27.87
CA ALA A 469 -4.88 -24.53 -27.56
C ALA A 469 -5.72 -25.57 -26.79
N VAL A 470 -6.49 -25.12 -25.79
CA VAL A 470 -7.38 -26.00 -24.99
C VAL A 470 -8.50 -26.60 -25.86
N ASN A 471 -9.07 -25.83 -26.79
CA ASN A 471 -10.09 -26.35 -27.72
C ASN A 471 -9.47 -27.31 -28.76
N GLY A 472 -8.26 -26.99 -29.22
CA GLY A 472 -7.48 -27.80 -30.15
C GLY A 472 -7.13 -29.18 -29.64
N SER A 473 -6.82 -29.32 -28.36
CA SER A 473 -6.39 -30.60 -27.78
C SER A 473 -7.53 -31.59 -27.55
N GLN A 474 -8.79 -31.21 -27.77
CA GLN A 474 -9.94 -32.05 -27.45
C GLN A 474 -10.13 -33.23 -28.42
N THR A 475 -9.70 -33.10 -29.68
CA THR A 475 -9.77 -34.18 -30.67
C THR A 475 -8.57 -34.14 -31.61
N ILE A 476 -8.20 -35.30 -32.17
CA ILE A 476 -7.10 -35.40 -33.15
C ILE A 476 -7.33 -34.49 -34.36
N GLN A 477 -8.57 -34.38 -34.83
CA GLN A 477 -8.94 -33.53 -35.97
C GLN A 477 -8.73 -32.03 -35.66
N ARG A 478 -9.11 -31.57 -34.45
CA ARG A 478 -8.91 -30.18 -34.02
C ARG A 478 -7.44 -29.87 -33.77
N TYR A 479 -6.69 -30.84 -33.23
CA TYR A 479 -5.26 -30.71 -33.00
C TYR A 479 -4.51 -30.53 -34.33
N GLU A 480 -4.75 -31.37 -35.33
CA GLU A 480 -4.12 -31.25 -36.65
C GLU A 480 -4.50 -29.95 -37.37
N PHE A 481 -5.75 -29.52 -37.23
CA PHE A 481 -6.21 -28.22 -37.77
C PHE A 481 -5.46 -27.04 -37.13
N ILE A 482 -5.39 -26.99 -35.80
CA ILE A 482 -4.72 -25.88 -35.08
C ILE A 482 -3.21 -25.91 -35.32
N LYS A 483 -2.59 -27.10 -35.37
CA LYS A 483 -1.17 -27.25 -35.68
C LYS A 483 -0.82 -26.67 -37.06
N LYS A 484 -1.67 -26.91 -38.07
CA LYS A 484 -1.51 -26.32 -39.42
C LYS A 484 -1.65 -24.79 -39.39
N MET A 485 -2.57 -24.26 -38.60
CA MET A 485 -2.77 -22.80 -38.46
C MET A 485 -1.60 -22.13 -37.74
N ILE A 486 -1.06 -22.74 -36.69
CA ILE A 486 0.14 -22.23 -35.99
C ILE A 486 1.33 -22.10 -36.95
N LEU A 487 1.57 -23.12 -37.79
CA LEU A 487 2.63 -23.06 -38.80
C LEU A 487 2.41 -21.94 -39.83
N THR A 488 1.16 -21.70 -40.21
CA THR A 488 0.80 -20.63 -41.16
C THR A 488 1.03 -19.25 -40.54
N ILE A 489 0.58 -19.06 -39.29
CA ILE A 489 0.75 -17.82 -38.53
C ILE A 489 2.23 -17.50 -38.34
N ASN A 490 3.05 -18.48 -37.91
CA ASN A 490 4.48 -18.28 -37.73
C ASN A 490 5.17 -17.84 -39.02
N LYS A 491 4.84 -18.48 -40.15
CA LYS A 491 5.38 -18.09 -41.46
C LYS A 491 5.03 -16.65 -41.83
N SER A 492 3.78 -16.23 -41.61
CA SER A 492 3.35 -14.85 -41.87
C SER A 492 4.03 -13.84 -40.95
N LEU A 493 4.26 -14.19 -39.68
CA LEU A 493 4.99 -13.33 -38.72
C LEU A 493 6.46 -13.17 -39.11
N ASP A 494 7.11 -14.24 -39.57
CA ASP A 494 8.49 -14.20 -40.07
C ASP A 494 8.60 -13.30 -41.32
N GLU A 495 7.64 -13.37 -42.24
CA GLU A 495 7.58 -12.52 -43.44
C GLU A 495 7.38 -11.04 -43.10
N MET A 496 6.62 -10.72 -42.05
CA MET A 496 6.42 -9.34 -41.57
C MET A 496 7.71 -8.72 -40.98
N SER A 497 8.65 -9.53 -40.48
CA SER A 497 9.91 -9.05 -39.92
C SER A 497 10.94 -8.57 -40.97
N LEU A 498 10.78 -8.96 -42.24
CA LEU A 498 11.74 -8.70 -43.33
C LEU A 498 11.43 -7.45 -44.17
N GLY A 499 10.24 -6.84 -44.03
CA GLY A 499 9.79 -5.71 -44.86
C GLY A 499 10.25 -4.30 -44.42
N GLY A 500 11.04 -4.18 -43.34
CA GLY A 500 11.36 -2.91 -42.67
C GLY A 500 12.66 -2.20 -43.07
N ILE A 501 13.46 -2.74 -44.01
CA ILE A 501 14.74 -2.10 -44.41
C ILE A 501 14.62 -1.53 -45.82
N VAL A 502 14.25 -0.25 -45.93
CA VAL A 502 14.53 0.58 -47.11
C VAL A 502 15.53 1.66 -46.71
N VAL A 503 16.80 1.43 -47.08
CA VAL A 503 17.87 2.42 -46.99
C VAL A 503 17.64 3.47 -48.08
N CYS A 504 17.23 4.68 -47.70
CA CYS A 504 17.29 5.83 -48.60
C CYS A 504 18.75 6.30 -48.72
N ARG A 505 19.41 5.97 -49.83
CA ARG A 505 20.64 6.64 -50.27
C ARG A 505 20.28 8.03 -50.80
N VAL A 506 20.87 9.06 -50.21
CA VAL A 506 20.89 10.41 -50.78
C VAL A 506 22.00 10.45 -51.82
N GLU A 507 21.64 10.51 -53.11
CA GLU A 507 22.58 10.91 -54.17
C GLU A 507 22.62 12.43 -54.25
N SER A 508 23.78 13.01 -53.93
CA SER A 508 24.10 14.40 -54.19
C SER A 508 24.40 14.59 -55.68
N SER A 509 23.54 15.34 -56.38
CA SER A 509 23.85 15.90 -57.70
C SER A 509 24.51 17.27 -57.52
N SER A 510 25.80 17.35 -57.80
CA SER A 510 26.50 18.62 -58.02
C SER A 510 26.47 18.94 -59.51
N THR A 511 25.82 20.04 -59.88
CA THR A 511 25.93 20.70 -61.18
C THR A 511 27.03 21.75 -61.11
N SER A 512 28.16 21.47 -61.77
CA SER A 512 28.95 22.37 -62.65
C SER A 512 30.32 21.74 -62.91
#